data_AF-A0A7L1Y958-F1
#
_entry.id   AF-A0A7L1Y958-F1
#
_cell.length_a   1.000
_cell.length_b   1.000
_cell.length_c   1.000
_cell.angle_alpha   90.00
_cell.angle_beta   90.00
_cell.angle_gamma   90.00
#
_symmetry.space_group_name_H-M   'P 1'
#
loop_
_entity.id
_entity.type
_entity.pdbx_description
1 polymer ?
#
loop_
_entity_poly.entity_id
_entity_poly.type
_entity_poly.pdbx_seq_one_letter_code
_entity_poly.pdbx_strand_id
1 'polypeptide(L)'
;PPRATLRTPIYHPGVDPEGQVCQPLTTNEHWAPATRAVQVLQDLLLLLDSPDPQRVLRPDLARELQEHPEEFRHRAEEHTRLHAKPRPDPPGP
;
A
#
# COMPACT_ATOMS: atom_id res chain seq x y z
N PRO A 1 -18.26 5.04 5.43
CA PRO A 1 -17.42 4.51 4.33
C PRO A 1 -16.69 3.23 4.79
N PRO A 2 -16.36 2.29 3.91
CA PRO A 2 -15.49 1.17 4.24
C PRO A 2 -14.06 1.65 4.55
N ARG A 3 -13.28 0.84 5.26
CA ARG A 3 -11.84 1.07 5.49
C ARG A 3 -11.06 -0.15 5.02
N ALA A 4 -9.91 0.07 4.40
CA ALA A 4 -8.99 -0.98 3.99
C ALA A 4 -7.80 -1.01 4.97
N THR A 5 -7.41 -2.21 5.37
CA THR A 5 -6.23 -2.44 6.22
C THR A 5 -5.48 -3.63 5.66
N LEU A 6 -4.17 -3.49 5.48
CA LEU A 6 -3.30 -4.59 5.10
C LEU A 6 -3.06 -5.47 6.32
N ARG A 7 -3.40 -6.75 6.21
CA ARG A 7 -3.14 -7.74 7.27
C ARG A 7 -1.72 -8.30 7.23
N THR A 8 -1.09 -8.25 6.08
CA THR A 8 0.29 -8.71 5.87
C THR A 8 1.19 -7.47 5.98
N PRO A 9 2.22 -7.50 6.85
CA PRO A 9 3.19 -6.41 6.94
C PRO A 9 3.84 -6.13 5.59
N ILE A 10 4.10 -4.85 5.30
CA ILE A 10 4.72 -4.41 4.06
C ILE A 10 5.71 -3.28 4.35
N TYR A 11 6.80 -3.24 3.57
CA TYR A 11 7.76 -2.15 3.59
C TYR A 11 7.40 -1.13 2.51
N HIS A 12 6.56 -0.15 2.88
CA HIS A 12 5.96 0.79 1.94
C HIS A 12 5.71 2.16 2.60
N PRO A 13 6.13 3.28 1.99
CA PRO A 13 6.01 4.61 2.61
C PRO A 13 4.55 5.05 2.85
N GLY A 14 3.60 4.56 2.06
CA GLY A 14 2.17 4.87 2.20
C GLY A 14 1.35 3.94 3.11
N VAL A 15 2.00 3.02 3.82
CA VAL A 15 1.35 2.05 4.74
C VAL A 15 2.02 2.16 6.10
N ASP A 16 1.26 2.29 7.18
CA ASP A 16 1.82 2.33 8.55
C ASP A 16 2.13 0.90 9.09
N PRO A 17 2.83 0.76 10.24
CA PRO A 17 3.14 -0.55 10.83
C PRO A 17 1.90 -1.40 11.16
N GLU A 18 0.76 -0.78 11.45
CA GLU A 18 -0.52 -1.42 11.73
C GLU A 18 -1.30 -1.78 10.44
N GLY A 19 -0.74 -1.48 9.26
CA GLY A 19 -1.32 -1.78 7.96
C GLY A 19 -2.39 -0.80 7.48
N GLN A 20 -2.55 0.36 8.13
CA GLN A 20 -3.44 1.42 7.68
C GLN A 20 -2.85 2.16 6.47
N VAL A 21 -3.74 2.76 5.68
CA VAL A 21 -3.42 3.56 4.50
C VAL A 21 -4.25 4.83 4.48
N CYS A 22 -3.71 5.90 3.89
CA CYS A 22 -4.52 7.05 3.50
C CYS A 22 -5.41 6.65 2.31
N GLN A 23 -6.73 6.60 2.50
CA GLN A 23 -7.70 6.18 1.47
C GLN A 23 -8.69 7.33 1.13
N PRO A 24 -8.35 8.20 0.15
CA PRO A 24 -9.11 9.42 -0.15
C PRO A 24 -10.58 9.14 -0.48
N LEU A 25 -10.86 8.10 -1.27
CA LEU A 25 -12.23 7.73 -1.69
C LEU A 25 -13.17 7.36 -0.54
N THR A 26 -12.63 7.14 0.66
CA THR A 26 -13.37 6.71 1.85
C THR A 26 -13.32 7.73 2.98
N THR A 27 -12.82 8.94 2.74
CA THR A 27 -12.95 10.05 3.69
C THR A 27 -14.39 10.53 3.74
N ASN A 28 -14.80 11.16 4.84
CA ASN A 28 -16.16 11.71 4.98
C ASN A 28 -16.49 12.76 3.90
N GLU A 29 -15.47 13.44 3.37
CA GLU A 29 -15.60 14.47 2.33
C GLU A 29 -15.84 13.88 0.95
N HIS A 30 -15.14 12.80 0.58
CA HIS A 30 -15.19 12.24 -0.78
C HIS A 30 -16.06 11.00 -0.92
N TRP A 31 -16.53 10.41 0.20
CA TRP A 31 -17.35 9.21 0.15
C TRP A 31 -18.75 9.50 -0.41
N ALA A 32 -19.15 8.72 -1.42
CA ALA A 32 -20.51 8.68 -1.93
C ALA A 32 -21.09 7.25 -1.80
N PRO A 33 -22.41 7.07 -1.57
CA PRO A 33 -23.04 5.74 -1.55
C PRO A 33 -22.86 4.95 -2.86
N ALA A 34 -22.59 5.63 -3.97
CA ALA A 34 -22.31 5.02 -5.27
C ALA A 34 -20.87 4.50 -5.40
N THR A 35 -19.95 4.86 -4.49
CA THR A 35 -18.56 4.40 -4.49
C THR A 35 -18.53 2.90 -4.25
N ARG A 36 -18.04 2.16 -5.24
CA ARG A 36 -17.99 0.70 -5.23
C ARG A 36 -16.71 0.22 -4.56
N ALA A 37 -16.76 -0.94 -3.90
CA ALA A 37 -15.60 -1.57 -3.28
C ALA A 37 -14.44 -1.79 -4.28
N VAL A 38 -14.75 -2.11 -5.54
CA VAL A 38 -13.73 -2.27 -6.59
C VAL A 38 -12.92 -0.99 -6.83
N GLN A 39 -13.53 0.20 -6.75
CA GLN A 39 -12.84 1.47 -6.93
C GLN A 39 -11.88 1.74 -5.76
N VAL A 40 -12.31 1.41 -4.53
CA VAL A 40 -11.46 1.49 -3.34
C VAL A 40 -10.27 0.54 -3.44
N LEU A 41 -10.49 -0.70 -3.89
CA LEU A 41 -9.41 -1.67 -4.07
C LEU A 41 -8.44 -1.28 -5.20
N GLN A 42 -8.94 -0.72 -6.31
CA GLN A 42 -8.10 -0.23 -7.40
C GLN A 42 -7.21 0.94 -6.98
N ASP A 43 -7.76 1.90 -6.21
CA ASP A 43 -6.97 3.00 -5.65
C ASP A 43 -5.91 2.51 -4.66
N LEU A 44 -6.25 1.49 -3.84
CA LEU A 44 -5.27 0.84 -2.97
C LEU A 44 -4.16 0.14 -3.75
N LEU A 45 -4.49 -0.60 -4.81
CA LEU A 45 -3.49 -1.24 -5.67
C LEU A 45 -2.56 -0.20 -6.32
N LEU A 46 -3.12 0.91 -6.81
CA LEU A 46 -2.33 1.99 -7.38
C LEU A 46 -1.35 2.58 -6.36
N LEU A 47 -1.80 2.80 -5.11
CA LEU A 47 -0.92 3.26 -4.03
C LEU A 47 0.23 2.30 -3.75
N LEU A 48 -0.04 0.98 -3.78
CA LEU A 48 0.97 -0.05 -3.50
C LEU A 48 1.95 -0.25 -4.66
N ASP A 49 1.49 -0.10 -5.90
CA ASP A 49 2.34 -0.21 -7.09
C ASP A 49 3.19 1.04 -7.32
N SER A 50 2.69 2.21 -6.93
CA SER A 50 3.32 3.50 -7.15
C SER A 50 3.15 4.40 -5.93
N PRO A 51 4.18 4.48 -5.05
CA PRO A 51 4.17 5.35 -3.88
C PRO A 51 3.78 6.79 -4.22
N ASP A 52 2.71 7.28 -3.60
CA ASP A 52 2.20 8.64 -3.79
C ASP A 52 2.78 9.59 -2.70
N PRO A 53 3.52 10.65 -3.09
CA PRO A 53 4.06 11.64 -2.15
C PRO A 53 3.02 12.35 -1.28
N GLN A 54 1.75 12.41 -1.72
CA GLN A 54 0.65 13.01 -0.96
C GLN A 54 0.03 12.05 0.07
N ARG A 55 0.38 10.75 0.02
CA ARG A 55 -0.20 9.69 0.85
C ARG A 55 0.84 9.00 1.73
N VAL A 56 1.92 9.70 2.09
CA VAL A 56 3.01 9.17 2.93
C VAL A 56 2.56 9.05 4.39
N LEU A 57 2.77 7.87 4.97
CA LEU A 57 2.57 7.58 6.40
C LEU A 57 3.89 7.28 7.13
N ARG A 58 4.94 6.88 6.39
CA ARG A 58 6.29 6.64 6.90
C ARG A 58 7.31 7.54 6.17
N PRO A 59 7.57 8.75 6.69
CA PRO A 59 8.45 9.73 6.05
C PRO A 59 9.90 9.27 5.92
N ASP A 60 10.37 8.45 6.84
CA ASP A 60 11.69 7.81 6.81
C ASP A 60 11.84 6.91 5.59
N LEU A 61 10.84 6.08 5.29
CA LEU A 61 10.82 5.22 4.11
C LEU A 61 10.65 6.02 2.82
N ALA A 62 9.85 7.09 2.85
CA ALA A 62 9.69 7.97 1.69
C ALA A 62 11.01 8.66 1.33
N ARG A 63 11.76 9.11 2.35
CA ARG A 63 13.10 9.68 2.16
C ARG A 63 14.09 8.64 1.66
N GLU A 64 14.11 7.43 2.22
CA GLU A 64 14.99 6.35 1.75
C GLU A 64 14.68 5.99 0.29
N LEU A 65 13.40 5.89 -0.10
CA LEU A 65 13.00 5.65 -1.48
C LEU A 65 13.50 6.76 -2.44
N GLN A 66 13.49 8.01 -1.99
CA GLN A 66 13.93 9.16 -2.79
C GLN A 66 15.45 9.27 -2.89
N GLU A 67 16.17 9.12 -1.77
CA GLU A 67 17.61 9.36 -1.67
C GLU A 67 18.43 8.09 -2.02
N HIS A 68 17.92 6.91 -1.67
CA HIS A 68 18.60 5.62 -1.74
C HIS A 68 17.68 4.51 -2.31
N PRO A 69 17.18 4.65 -3.57
CA PRO A 69 16.17 3.75 -4.12
C PRO A 69 16.61 2.28 -4.22
N GLU A 70 17.90 2.01 -4.42
CA GLU A 70 18.42 0.65 -4.45
C GLU A 70 18.43 -0.02 -3.07
N GLU A 71 18.76 0.73 -2.02
CA GLU A 71 18.73 0.24 -0.64
C GLU A 71 17.29 0.00 -0.20
N PHE A 72 16.39 0.94 -0.50
CA PHE A 72 14.95 0.77 -0.27
C PHE A 72 14.45 -0.52 -0.94
N ARG A 73 14.80 -0.74 -2.22
CA ARG A 73 14.40 -1.95 -2.95
C ARG A 73 14.93 -3.21 -2.27
N HIS A 74 16.20 -3.24 -1.89
CA HIS A 74 16.79 -4.39 -1.19
C HIS A 74 16.04 -4.70 0.10
N ARG A 75 15.81 -3.70 0.96
CA ARG A 75 15.07 -3.88 2.22
C ARG A 75 13.63 -4.31 1.98
N ALA A 76 12.95 -3.73 0.98
CA ALA A 76 11.58 -4.08 0.63
C ALA A 76 11.47 -5.53 0.13
N GLU A 77 12.44 -5.99 -0.67
CA GLU A 77 12.53 -7.38 -1.10
C GLU A 77 12.77 -8.33 0.08
N GLU A 78 13.72 -8.02 0.96
CA GLU A 78 13.98 -8.83 2.16
C GLU A 78 12.76 -8.90 3.08
N HIS A 79 12.11 -7.77 3.34
CA HIS A 79 10.89 -7.71 4.13
C HIS A 79 9.77 -8.55 3.51
N THR A 80 9.61 -8.47 2.19
CA THR A 80 8.64 -9.28 1.45
C THR A 80 8.94 -10.77 1.61
N ARG A 81 10.21 -11.19 1.49
CA ARG A 81 10.61 -12.59 1.68
C ARG A 81 10.31 -13.12 3.08
N LEU A 82 10.44 -12.28 4.11
CA LEU A 82 10.24 -12.68 5.51
C LEU A 82 8.77 -12.71 5.95
N HIS A 83 7.93 -11.85 5.38
CA HIS A 83 6.57 -11.61 5.90
C HIS A 83 5.43 -11.91 4.92
N ALA A 84 5.70 -11.93 3.61
CA ALA A 84 4.64 -12.12 2.62
C ALA A 84 4.13 -13.56 2.60
N LYS A 85 2.84 -13.70 2.25
CA LYS A 85 2.27 -15.01 1.94
C LYS A 85 2.81 -15.51 0.59
N PRO A 86 2.92 -16.84 0.40
CA PRO A 86 3.23 -17.39 -0.91
C PRO A 86 2.30 -16.82 -1.97
N ARG A 87 2.87 -16.39 -3.10
CA ARG A 87 2.07 -15.95 -4.24
C ARG A 87 1.25 -17.16 -4.72
N PRO A 88 -0.09 -17.05 -4.80
CA PRO A 88 -0.89 -18.13 -5.35
C PRO A 88 -0.48 -18.39 -6.80
N ASP A 89 -0.49 -19.66 -7.19
CA ASP A 89 -0.25 -20.04 -8.58
C ASP A 89 -1.22 -19.29 -9.49
N PRO A 90 -0.78 -18.85 -10.68
CA PRO A 90 -1.71 -18.30 -11.66
C PRO A 90 -2.83 -19.32 -11.88
N PRO A 91 -4.09 -18.87 -12.06
CA PRO A 91 -5.14 -19.78 -12.44
C PRO A 91 -4.67 -20.55 -13.68
N GLY A 92 -4.76 -21.88 -13.61
CA GLY A 92 -4.38 -22.76 -14.73
C GLY A 92 -5.10 -22.38 -16.01
N PRO A 93 -4.62 -22.88 -17.17
CA PRO A 93 -5.26 -22.62 -18.46
C PRO A 93 -6.73 -23.07 -18.49
#